data_AF-A0A8C9SHF2-F1
#
_entry.id   AF-A0A8C9SHF2-F1
#
_cell.length_a   1.000
_cell.length_b   1.000
_cell.length_c   1.000
_cell.angle_alpha   90.00
_cell.angle_beta   90.00
_cell.angle_gamma   90.00
#
_symmetry.space_group_name_H-M   'P 1'
#
loop_
_entity.id
_entity.type
_entity.pdbx_description
1 polymer ?
#
loop_
_entity_poly.entity_id
_entity_poly.type
_entity_poly.pdbx_seq_one_letter_code
_entity_poly.pdbx_strand_id
1 'polypeptide(L)' 'LSRGGGSDMKSYGHCFNNYILWHYDSINERCTHFKYSGCGGNGNRFIDELSCNATCSGIHGRENGFAEV' A
#
# COMPACT_ATOMS: atom_id res chain seq x y z
N LEU A 1 -5.69 -20.31 -16.09
CA LEU A 1 -6.13 -20.14 -14.68
C LEU A 1 -5.82 -18.71 -14.26
N SER A 2 -6.86 -17.93 -13.95
CA SER A 2 -6.72 -16.57 -13.43
C SER A 2 -5.87 -16.61 -12.16
N ARG A 3 -4.64 -16.10 -12.23
CA ARG A 3 -3.76 -15.94 -11.08
C ARG A 3 -4.36 -14.83 -10.20
N GLY A 4 -5.34 -15.18 -9.38
CA GLY A 4 -5.68 -14.39 -8.20
C GLY A 4 -4.51 -14.42 -7.22
N GLY A 5 -4.15 -13.27 -6.67
CA GLY A 5 -3.06 -13.17 -5.70
C GLY A 5 -2.87 -11.74 -5.20
N GLY A 6 -3.66 -11.36 -4.19
CA GLY A 6 -3.33 -10.37 -3.16
C GLY A 6 -2.60 -9.09 -3.59
N SER A 7 -3.21 -8.24 -4.42
CA SER A 7 -2.92 -6.81 -4.27
C SER A 7 -3.53 -6.38 -2.94
N ASP A 8 -2.74 -5.81 -2.03
CA ASP A 8 -3.24 -4.95 -0.96
C ASP A 8 -4.45 -4.16 -1.50
N MET A 9 -5.65 -4.51 -1.05
CA MET A 9 -6.90 -4.09 -1.68
C MET A 9 -6.96 -2.56 -1.65
N LYS A 10 -6.67 -1.91 -2.80
CA LYS A 10 -6.82 -0.48 -3.02
C LYS A 10 -8.26 -0.12 -2.67
N SER A 11 -8.46 0.35 -1.45
CA SER A 11 -9.80 0.55 -0.91
C SER A 11 -10.14 2.02 -1.07
N TYR A 12 -10.79 2.31 -2.21
CA TYR A 12 -11.29 3.64 -2.54
C TYR A 12 -12.24 4.14 -1.46
N GLY A 13 -12.95 3.27 -0.76
CA GLY A 13 -14.01 3.64 0.17
C GLY A 13 -15.33 3.93 -0.55
N HIS A 14 -16.35 4.35 0.19
CA HIS A 14 -17.72 4.51 -0.32
C HIS A 14 -18.22 5.96 -0.32
N CYS A 15 -17.33 6.94 -0.12
CA CYS A 15 -17.68 8.36 -0.23
C CYS A 15 -17.55 8.87 -1.68
N PHE A 16 -17.74 10.17 -1.89
CA PHE A 16 -17.75 10.78 -3.22
C PHE A 16 -16.63 11.80 -3.46
N ASN A 17 -15.66 11.90 -2.55
CA ASN A 17 -14.52 12.79 -2.73
C ASN A 17 -13.44 12.14 -3.60
N ASN A 18 -12.46 12.94 -4.02
CA ASN A 18 -11.39 12.49 -4.90
C ASN A 18 -10.04 12.96 -4.32
N TYR A 19 -9.58 12.30 -3.27
CA TYR A 19 -8.27 12.56 -2.69
C TYR A 19 -7.20 11.71 -3.38
N ILE A 20 -6.06 12.31 -3.68
CA ILE A 20 -4.89 11.57 -4.14
C ILE A 20 -4.02 11.31 -2.92
N LEU A 21 -3.88 10.04 -2.57
CA LEU A 21 -3.11 9.58 -1.42
C LEU A 21 -2.15 8.48 -1.86
N TRP A 22 -1.18 8.17 -1.02
CA TRP A 22 -0.20 7.13 -1.27
C TRP A 22 -0.69 5.81 -0.68
N HIS A 23 -0.45 4.72 -1.38
CA HIS A 23 -0.59 3.38 -0.83
C HIS A 23 0.65 2.58 -1.20
N TYR A 24 0.96 1.58 -0.39
CA TYR A 24 1.99 0.62 -0.69
C TYR A 24 1.45 -0.43 -1.67
N ASP A 25 2.15 -0.62 -2.78
CA ASP A 25 1.90 -1.66 -3.76
C ASP A 25 2.88 -2.81 -3.49
N SER A 26 2.40 -3.85 -2.82
CA SER A 26 3.20 -5.03 -2.46
C SER A 26 3.63 -5.88 -3.67
N ILE A 27 3.00 -5.70 -4.82
CA ILE A 27 3.39 -6.37 -6.07
C ILE A 27 4.64 -5.72 -6.66
N ASN A 28 4.69 -4.39 -6.62
CA ASN A 28 5.80 -3.61 -7.17
C ASN A 28 6.81 -3.18 -6.08
N GLU A 29 6.57 -3.59 -4.84
CA GLU A 29 7.31 -3.26 -3.62
C GLU A 29 7.62 -1.77 -3.49
N ARG A 30 6.62 -0.93 -3.81
CA ARG A 30 6.79 0.52 -3.85
C ARG A 30 5.52 1.25 -3.47
N CYS A 31 5.69 2.46 -2.96
CA CYS A 31 4.57 3.36 -2.73
C CYS A 31 4.11 3.99 -4.05
N THR A 32 2.82 3.88 -4.34
CA THR A 32 2.20 4.52 -5.51
C THR A 32 0.98 5.34 -5.10
N HIS A 33 0.63 6.32 -5.93
CA HIS A 33 -0.57 7.11 -5.69
C HIS A 33 -1.84 6.32 -6.06
N PHE A 34 -2.89 6.47 -5.25
CA PHE A 34 -4.24 6.04 -5.59
C PHE A 34 -5.28 7.09 -5.21
N LYS A 35 -6.47 6.88 -5.73
CA LYS A 35 -7.64 7.70 -5.45
C LYS A 35 -8.35 7.19 -4.20
N TYR A 36 -8.65 8.09 -3.27
CA TYR A 36 -9.41 7.80 -2.07
C TYR A 36 -10.67 8.65 -2.03
N SER A 37 -11.79 8.01 -1.68
CA SER A 37 -13.12 8.61 -1.68
C SER A 37 -13.39 9.55 -0.50
N GLY A 38 -12.51 9.58 0.50
CA GLY A 38 -12.67 10.44 1.68
C GLY A 38 -13.26 9.76 2.91
N CYS A 39 -13.81 8.55 2.80
CA CYS A 39 -14.22 7.75 3.96
C CYS A 39 -14.05 6.25 3.75
N GLY A 40 -14.05 5.47 4.83
CA GLY A 40 -13.77 4.04 4.80
C GLY A 40 -12.34 3.72 4.35
N GLY A 41 -12.16 2.57 3.71
CA GLY A 41 -10.85 2.14 3.20
C GLY A 41 -10.14 1.11 4.08
N ASN A 42 -8.87 0.88 3.77
CA ASN A 42 -7.92 0.12 4.60
C ASN A 42 -6.83 1.09 5.12
N GLY A 43 -6.07 0.67 6.13
CA GLY A 43 -4.95 1.41 6.72
C GLY A 43 -3.72 1.55 5.80
N ASN A 44 -3.68 0.86 4.66
CA ASN A 44 -2.65 1.06 3.63
C ASN A 44 -2.92 2.35 2.83
N ARG A 45 -2.82 3.50 3.51
CA ARG A 45 -3.09 4.83 2.96
C ARG A 45 -2.29 5.89 3.73
N PHE A 46 -1.52 6.68 3.00
CA PHE A 46 -0.60 7.68 3.54
C PHE A 46 -0.75 9.01 2.79
N ILE A 47 -0.42 10.11 3.47
CA ILE A 47 -0.53 11.46 2.90
C ILE A 47 0.66 11.77 1.98
N ASP A 48 1.82 11.15 2.25
CA ASP A 48 3.08 11.38 1.57
C ASP A 48 3.83 10.06 1.32
N GLU A 49 4.69 10.08 0.30
CA GLU A 49 5.53 8.94 -0.11
C GLU A 49 6.44 8.48 1.03
N LEU A 50 7.02 9.44 1.76
CA LEU A 50 7.99 9.16 2.81
C LEU A 50 7.36 8.35 3.94
N SER A 51 6.18 8.74 4.41
CA SER A 51 5.42 8.00 5.43
C SER A 51 5.03 6.61 4.96
N CYS A 52 4.62 6.47 3.70
CA CYS A 52 4.33 5.17 3.10
C CYS A 52 5.58 4.28 3.08
N ASN A 53 6.70 4.81 2.59
CA ASN A 53 7.94 4.06 2.45
C ASN A 53 8.52 3.71 3.82
N ALA A 54 8.52 4.64 4.78
CA ALA A 54 8.97 4.39 6.15
C ALA A 54 8.12 3.31 6.85
N THR A 55 6.82 3.25 6.55
CA THR A 55 5.92 2.25 7.14
C THR A 55 6.08 0.88 6.49
N CYS A 56 6.23 0.82 5.16
CA CYS A 56 6.10 -0.43 4.41
C CYS A 56 7.41 -0.99 3.84
N SER A 57 8.43 -0.16 3.58
CA SER A 57 9.72 -0.58 2.98
C SER A 57 10.49 -1.59 3.85
N GLY A 58 10.24 -1.63 5.16
CA GLY A 58 10.83 -2.61 6.08
C GLY A 58 9.97 -3.86 6.36
N ILE A 59 8.71 -3.89 5.92
CA ILE A 59 7.76 -4.97 6.29
C ILE A 59 7.99 -6.23 5.45
N HIS A 60 8.36 -6.08 4.17
CA HIS A 60 8.63 -7.20 3.27
C HIS A 60 10.01 -7.84 3.45
N GLY A 61 10.89 -7.26 4.27
CA GLY A 61 12.24 -7.75 4.51
C GLY A 61 12.38 -8.80 5.62
N ARG A 62 11.30 -9.44 6.12
CA ARG A 62 11.40 -10.33 7.28
C ARG A 62 11.00 -11.78 7.14
N GLU A 63 10.64 -12.28 5.96
CA GLU A 63 10.51 -13.73 5.76
C GLU A 63 11.00 -14.12 4.37
N ASN A 64 12.32 -14.17 4.19
CA ASN A 64 13.09 -15.22 3.47
C ASN A 64 14.58 -14.81 3.30
N GLY A 65 15.43 -15.07 4.32
CA GLY A 65 16.86 -15.36 4.15
C GLY A 65 17.91 -14.24 4.33
N PHE A 66 18.53 -14.20 5.52
CA PHE A 66 19.95 -13.93 5.82
C PHE A 66 20.73 -12.78 5.11
N ALA A 67 21.10 -11.77 5.92
CA ALA A 67 22.42 -11.13 5.97
C ALA A 67 22.52 -10.43 7.35
N GLU A 68 22.86 -11.16 8.42
CA GLU A 68 24.21 -11.35 9.01
C GLU A 68 24.72 -10.12 9.79
N VAL A 69 24.74 -10.28 11.12
CA VAL A 69 25.97 -10.13 11.95
C VAL A 69 26.13 -11.38 12.80
#